data_AF-A0A920BX93-F1
#
_entry.id   AF-A0A920BX93-F1
#
_cell.length_a   1.000
_cell.length_b   1.000
_cell.length_c   1.000
_cell.angle_alpha   90.00
_cell.angle_beta   90.00
_cell.angle_gamma   90.00
#
_symmetry.space_group_name_H-M   'P 1'
#
loop_
_entity.id
_entity.type
_entity.pdbx_description
1 polymer ?
#
loop_
_entity_poly.entity_id
_entity_poly.type
_entity_poly.pdbx_seq_one_letter_code
_entity_poly.pdbx_strand_id
1 'polypeptide(L)' 'MNSSLKEQLKVWKQDHAAIKQYKQKKRKRRKEHLTESDLKCLMGMNRPIYGRGKGGAIRQK' A
#
# COMPACT_ATOMS: atom_id res chain seq x y z
N MET A 1 -35.31 30.82 25.94
CA MET A 1 -34.53 31.71 25.05
C MET A 1 -33.70 30.83 24.12
N ASN A 2 -33.69 31.12 22.82
CA ASN A 2 -32.88 30.36 21.87
C ASN A 2 -31.41 30.75 22.06
N SER A 3 -30.58 29.77 22.41
CA SER A 3 -29.12 29.92 22.48
C SER A 3 -28.58 30.42 21.14
N SER A 4 -27.58 31.31 21.19
CA SER A 4 -26.95 31.82 19.97
C SER A 4 -26.35 30.66 19.16
N LEU A 5 -26.36 30.76 17.82
CA LEU A 5 -25.77 29.73 16.95
C LEU A 5 -24.32 29.39 17.34
N LYS A 6 -23.56 30.38 17.83
CA LYS A 6 -22.20 30.18 18.33
C LYS A 6 -22.14 29.24 19.54
N GLU A 7 -23.11 29.31 20.45
CA GLU A 7 -23.18 28.48 21.65
C GLU A 7 -23.58 27.06 21.28
N GLN A 8 -24.54 26.90 20.37
CA GLN A 8 -24.94 25.59 19.85
C GLN A 8 -23.77 24.87 19.18
N LEU A 9 -22.99 25.59 18.36
CA LEU A 9 -21.80 25.04 17.71
C LEU A 9 -20.68 24.72 18.71
N LYS A 10 -20.59 25.45 19.83
CA LYS A 10 -19.60 25.19 20.89
C LYS A 10 -19.93 23.89 21.64
N VAL A 11 -21.18 23.70 22.02
CA VAL A 11 -21.66 22.45 22.66
C VAL A 11 -21.48 21.27 21.71
N TRP A 12 -21.90 21.41 20.45
CA TRP A 12 -21.75 20.36 19.45
C TRP A 12 -20.28 19.94 19.27
N LYS A 13 -19.35 20.90 19.20
CA LYS A 13 -17.90 20.61 19.11
C LYS A 13 -17.35 19.91 20.34
N GLN A 14 -17.86 20.19 21.54
CA GLN A 14 -17.44 19.54 22.78
C GLN A 14 -17.92 18.09 22.81
N ASP A 15 -19.20 17.87 22.51
CA ASP A 15 -19.82 16.54 22.45
C ASP A 15 -19.16 15.64 21.40
N HIS A 16 -18.74 16.25 20.27
CA HIS A 16 -18.12 15.56 19.15
C HIS A 16 -16.58 15.72 19.13
N ALA A 17 -15.95 16.19 20.21
CA ALA A 17 -14.50 16.35 20.28
C ALA A 17 -13.78 14.99 20.29
N ALA A 18 -14.40 14.00 20.94
CA ALA A 18 -13.93 12.62 20.93
C ALA A 18 -13.89 12.09 19.47
N ILE A 19 -14.88 12.46 18.64
CA ILE A 19 -14.88 12.58 17.16
C ILE A 19 -13.53 12.41 16.45
N LYS A 20 -12.69 13.39 16.78
CA LYS A 20 -11.40 13.63 16.16
C LYS A 20 -10.31 12.70 16.68
N GLN A 21 -10.42 12.26 17.93
CA GLN A 21 -9.43 11.40 18.58
C GLN A 21 -9.41 9.99 17.97
N TYR A 22 -10.55 9.52 17.43
CA TYR A 22 -10.64 8.23 16.74
C TYR A 22 -10.29 8.27 15.24
N LYS A 23 -9.82 9.41 14.71
CA LYS A 23 -8.93 9.35 13.53
C LYS A 23 -7.59 8.76 13.98
N GLN A 24 -7.62 7.47 14.31
CA GLN A 24 -6.49 6.60 14.54
C GLN A 24 -5.43 6.94 13.48
N LYS A 25 -4.25 7.37 13.92
CA LYS A 25 -3.10 7.58 13.03
C LYS A 25 -2.97 6.31 12.20
N LYS A 26 -3.28 6.38 10.90
CA LYS A 26 -3.08 5.26 9.98
C LYS A 26 -1.61 4.87 10.13
N ARG A 27 -1.34 3.68 10.68
CA ARG A 27 0.04 3.17 10.78
C ARG A 27 0.58 3.18 9.36
N LYS A 28 1.64 3.96 9.11
CA LYS A 28 2.30 3.98 7.80
C LYS A 28 2.72 2.54 7.53
N ARG A 29 2.11 1.91 6.53
CA ARG A 29 2.54 0.59 6.05
C ARG A 29 4.00 0.74 5.63
N ARG A 30 4.85 -0.21 6.04
CA ARG A 30 6.21 -0.28 5.52
C ARG A 30 6.11 -0.36 4.00
N LYS A 31 6.83 0.50 3.30
CA LYS A 31 6.98 0.35 1.85
C LYS A 31 7.80 -0.92 1.65
N GLU A 32 7.25 -1.89 0.94
CA GLU A 32 8.02 -3.05 0.52
C GLU A 32 9.06 -2.55 -0.49
N HIS A 33 10.33 -2.77 -0.16
CA HIS A 33 11.44 -2.48 -1.07
C HIS A 33 11.79 -3.79 -1.77
N LEU A 34 11.41 -3.89 -3.04
CA LEU A 34 11.86 -4.99 -3.89
C LEU A 34 13.33 -4.78 -4.24
N THR A 35 14.13 -5.83 -4.08
CA THR A 35 15.51 -5.83 -4.59
C THR A 35 15.51 -5.93 -6.12
N GLU A 36 16.64 -5.67 -6.76
CA GLU A 36 16.77 -5.84 -8.21
C GLU A 36 16.45 -7.28 -8.64
N SER A 37 16.83 -8.27 -7.83
CA SER A 37 16.50 -9.68 -8.06
C SER A 37 14.99 -9.92 -7.97
N ASP A 38 14.32 -9.33 -6.98
CA ASP A 38 12.86 -9.46 -6.84
C ASP A 38 12.14 -8.84 -8.03
N LEU A 39 12.61 -7.67 -8.49
CA LEU A 39 12.09 -7.03 -9.70
C LEU A 39 12.32 -7.92 -10.94
N LYS A 40 13.51 -8.48 -11.12
CA LYS A 40 13.81 -9.40 -12.23
C LYS A 40 12.95 -10.66 -12.20
N CYS A 41 12.71 -11.23 -11.03
CA CYS A 41 11.79 -12.36 -10.87
C CYS A 41 10.35 -11.96 -11.18
N LEU A 42 9.87 -10.84 -10.62
CA LEU A 42 8.51 -10.33 -10.84
C LEU A 42 8.25 -10.01 -12.32
N MET A 43 9.23 -9.44 -13.01
CA MET A 43 9.18 -9.13 -14.44
C MET A 43 9.43 -10.36 -15.33
N GLY A 44 9.62 -11.55 -14.76
CA GLY A 44 9.88 -12.78 -15.50
C GLY A 44 11.22 -12.80 -16.24
N MET A 45 12.14 -11.89 -15.92
CA MET A 45 13.46 -11.78 -16.56
C MET A 45 14.39 -12.92 -16.17
N ASN A 46 14.20 -13.52 -14.98
CA ASN A 46 14.95 -14.69 -14.53
C ASN A 46 14.38 -16.02 -15.04
N ARG A 47 13.54 -16.00 -16.09
CA ARG A 47 12.95 -17.23 -16.64
C ARG A 47 14.00 -17.96 -17.48
N PRO A 48 14.29 -19.25 -17.21
CA PRO A 48 15.18 -20.03 -18.03
C PRO A 48 14.61 -20.18 -19.45
N ILE A 49 15.42 -19.88 -20.45
CA ILE A 49 15.06 -20.03 -21.86
C ILE A 49 15.63 -21.38 -22.32
N TYR A 50 14.79 -22.21 -22.93
CA TYR A 50 15.21 -23.50 -23.47
C TYR A 50 15.21 -23.44 -24.99
N GLY A 51 16.27 -23.96 -25.61
CA GLY A 51 16.43 -24.01 -27.05
C GLY A 51 16.91 -25.39 -27.51
N ARG A 52 16.80 -25.63 -28.82
CA ARG A 52 17.39 -26.80 -29.47
C ARG A 52 18.64 -26.38 -30.23
N GLY A 53 19.76 -27.03 -29.96
CA GLY A 53 21.00 -26.86 -30.73
C GLY A 53 21.06 -27.79 -31.96
N LYS A 54 22.16 -27.70 -32.72
CA LYS A 54 22.48 -28.72 -33.73
C LYS A 54 22.65 -30.08 -33.02
N GLY A 55 21.78 -31.04 -33.34
CA GLY A 55 21.68 -32.33 -32.64
C GLY A 55 20.34 -32.57 -31.92
N GLY A 56 19.41 -31.60 -31.92
CA GLY A 56 18.00 -31.80 -31.54
C GLY A 56 17.71 -31.87 -30.04
N ALA A 57 18.73 -32.10 -29.20
CA ALA A 57 18.60 -32.07 -27.75
C ALA A 57 18.18 -30.67 -27.24
N ILE A 58 17.24 -30.63 -26.30
CA ILE A 58 16.84 -29.41 -25.59
C ILE A 58 17.91 -29.10 -24.55
N ARG A 59 18.40 -27.85 -24.52
CA ARG A 59 19.27 -27.34 -23.47
C ARG A 59 18.79 -25.96 -23.04
N GLN A 60 19.01 -25.63 -21.76
CA GLN A 60 18.87 -24.25 -21.30
C GLN A 60 19.93 -23.40 -22.01
N LYS A 61 19.51 -22.25 -22.53
CA LYS A 61 20.38 -21.25 -23.17
C LYS A 61 21.00 -20.34 -22.12
#